data_AF-A0A3D1LK97-F1
#
_entry.id   AF-A0A3D1LK97-F1
#
_cell.length_a   1.000
_cell.length_b   1.000
_cell.length_c   1.000
_cell.angle_alpha   90.00
_cell.angle_beta   90.00
_cell.angle_gamma   90.00
#
_symmetry.space_group_name_H-M   'P 1'
#
loop_
_entity.id
_entity.type
_entity.pdbx_description
1 polymer ?
#
loop_
_entity_poly.entity_id
_entity_poly.type
_entity_poly.pdbx_seq_one_letter_code
_entity_poly.pdbx_strand_id
1 'polypeptide(L)' 'MGFVMYAKFPYYSVAQMYAMSLDMPVAIMLGGDLLYWVVDRQSEVEYQKIGCSLLSRSC' A
#
# COMPACT_ATOMS: atom_id res chain seq x y z
N MET A 1 2.97 17.62 -9.70
CA MET A 1 3.57 16.27 -9.72
C MET A 1 3.23 15.63 -8.39
N GLY A 2 2.22 14.76 -8.37
CA GLY A 2 1.81 14.06 -7.14
C GLY A 2 2.79 12.94 -6.85
N PHE A 3 3.35 12.91 -5.65
CA PHE A 3 4.15 11.78 -5.19
C PHE A 3 3.18 10.64 -4.91
N VAL A 4 3.31 9.53 -5.64
CA VAL A 4 2.57 8.31 -5.31
C VAL A 4 3.23 7.69 -4.09
N MET A 5 2.67 7.91 -2.91
CA MET A 5 3.26 7.48 -1.65
C MET A 5 2.74 6.09 -1.27
N TYR A 6 3.60 5.09 -1.44
CA TYR A 6 3.36 3.73 -0.98
C TYR A 6 4.20 3.47 0.27
N ALA A 7 3.60 2.94 1.33
CA ALA A 7 4.31 2.51 2.53
C ALA A 7 3.97 1.05 2.86
N LYS A 8 4.94 0.33 3.42
CA LYS A 8 4.86 -1.12 3.66
C LYS A 8 5.21 -1.44 5.11
N PHE A 9 4.42 -2.29 5.75
CA PHE A 9 4.53 -2.58 7.17
C PHE A 9 4.38 -4.08 7.49
N PRO A 10 5.15 -4.60 8.45
CA PRO A 10 4.99 -5.98 8.92
C PRO A 10 3.77 -6.19 9.82
N TYR A 11 3.19 -5.12 10.36
CA TYR A 11 2.08 -5.20 11.31
C TYR A 11 0.94 -4.29 10.87
N TYR A 12 -0.29 -4.81 10.92
CA TYR A 12 -1.49 -4.08 10.52
C TYR A 12 -1.71 -2.81 11.36
N SER A 13 -1.47 -2.88 12.67
CA SER A 13 -1.64 -1.74 13.57
C SER A 13 -0.74 -0.56 13.20
N VAL A 14 0.49 -0.82 12.76
CA VAL A 14 1.43 0.22 12.31
C VAL A 14 0.95 0.82 10.99
N ALA A 15 0.46 -0.02 10.06
CA ALA A 15 -0.14 0.46 8.82
C ALA A 15 -1.37 1.36 9.08
N GLN A 16 -2.21 1.00 10.05
CA GLN A 16 -3.36 1.81 10.47
C GLN A 16 -2.94 3.14 11.06
N MET A 17 -1.97 3.15 11.98
CA MET A 17 -1.45 4.40 12.56
C MET A 17 -0.89 5.32 11.50
N TYR A 18 -0.11 4.79 10.56
CA TYR A 18 0.41 5.56 9.44
C TYR A 18 -0.72 6.12 8.57
N ALA A 19 -1.71 5.29 8.20
CA ALA A 19 -2.86 5.72 7.42
C ALA A 19 -3.66 6.85 8.11
N MET A 20 -3.84 6.78 9.43
CA MET A 20 -4.51 7.84 10.22
C MET A 20 -3.72 9.14 10.29
N SER A 21 -2.39 9.08 10.10
CA SER A 21 -1.53 10.28 10.11
C SER A 21 -1.53 11.05 8.79
N LEU A 22 -2.11 10.47 7.74
CA LEU A 22 -2.17 11.08 6.41
C LEU A 22 -3.45 11.91 6.25
N ASP A 23 -3.31 13.13 5.75
CA ASP A 23 -4.43 14.03 5.43
C ASP A 23 -5.03 13.74 4.03
N MET A 24 -5.04 12.47 3.64
CA MET A 24 -5.52 12.04 2.33
C MET A 24 -6.18 10.66 2.39
N PRO A 25 -7.15 10.36 1.50
CA PRO A 25 -7.75 9.03 1.42
C PRO A 25 -6.72 7.98 0.99
N VAL A 26 -6.60 6.92 1.79
CA VAL A 26 -5.72 5.78 1.51
C VAL A 26 -6.47 4.45 1.65
N ALA A 27 -5.93 3.41 1.03
CA ALA A 27 -6.35 2.02 1.21
C ALA A 27 -5.23 1.24 1.90
N ILE A 28 -5.62 0.31 2.80
CA ILE A 28 -4.68 -0.64 3.41
C ILE A 28 -4.95 -2.02 2.81
N MET A 29 -3.92 -2.63 2.23
CA MET A 29 -4.05 -3.90 1.51
C MET A 29 -3.03 -4.93 2.01
N LEU A 30 -3.44 -6.18 2.14
CA LEU A 30 -2.54 -7.28 2.45
C LEU A 30 -1.87 -7.76 1.15
N GLY A 31 -0.56 -7.63 1.07
CA GLY A 31 0.25 -8.11 -0.05
C GLY A 31 0.43 -9.63 -0.03
N GLY A 32 0.81 -10.20 -1.19
CA GLY A 32 1.12 -11.63 -1.31
C GLY A 32 2.36 -12.07 -0.50
N ASP A 33 3.18 -11.11 -0.08
CA ASP A 33 4.32 -11.27 0.81
C ASP A 33 3.95 -11.21 2.31
N LEU A 34 2.66 -11.25 2.64
CA LEU A 34 2.12 -11.18 4.00
C LEU A 34 2.40 -9.84 4.71
N LEU A 35 2.73 -8.80 3.96
CA LEU A 35 2.98 -7.46 4.48
C LEU A 35 1.82 -6.52 4.12
N TYR A 36 1.60 -5.52 4.95
CA TYR A 36 0.53 -4.54 4.76
C TYR A 36 1.04 -3.34 3.99
N TRP A 37 0.35 -3.00 2.91
CA TRP A 37 0.62 -1.84 2.09
C TRP A 37 -0.40 -0.74 2.37
N VAL A 38 0.08 0.49 2.54
CA VAL A 38 -0.74 1.69 2.57
C VAL A 38 -0.51 2.42 1.26
N VAL A 39 -1.58 2.59 0.49
CA VAL A 39 -1.56 3.11 -0.88
C VAL A 39 -2.58 4.24 -1.02
N ASP A 40 -2.31 5.21 -1.90
CA ASP A 40 -3.33 6.20 -2.29
C ASP A 40 -4.56 5.48 -2.86
N ARG A 41 -5.76 5.89 -2.44
CA ARG A 41 -7.03 5.34 -2.93
C ARG A 41 -7.18 5.44 -4.45
N GLN A 42 -6.63 6.47 -5.10
CA GLN A 42 -6.66 6.61 -6.56
C GLN A 42 -5.82 5.52 -7.25
N SER A 43 -4.77 5.06 -6.58
CA SER A 43 -3.84 4.05 -7.07
C SER A 43 -4.21 2.63 -6.62
N GLU A 44 -5.30 2.44 -5.87
CA GLU A 44 -5.75 1.13 -5.38
C GLU A 44 -5.99 0.13 -6.54
N VAL A 45 -6.70 0.57 -7.58
CA VAL A 45 -6.99 -0.25 -8.77
C VAL A 45 -5.72 -0.58 -9.55
N GLU A 46 -4.78 0.36 -9.60
CA GLU A 46 -3.48 0.16 -10.25
C GLU A 46 -2.63 -0.82 -9.43
N TYR A 47 -2.63 -0.75 -8.11
CA TYR A 47 -1.98 -1.73 -7.26
C TYR A 47 -2.63 -3.11 -7.38
N GLN A 48 -3.96 -3.23 -7.45
CA GLN A 48 -4.57 -4.56 -7.66
C GLN A 48 -4.16 -5.19 -8.99
N LYS A 49 -3.90 -4.37 -10.02
CA LYS A 49 -3.47 -4.83 -11.35
C LYS A 49 -1.96 -5.04 -11.47
N ILE A 50 -1.18 -4.19 -10.82
CA ILE A 50 0.27 -4.04 -11.02
C ILE A 50 1.08 -4.39 -9.77
N GLY A 51 0.51 -4.28 -8.57
CA GLY A 51 1.17 -4.61 -7.30
C GLY A 51 1.63 -6.07 -7.20
N CYS A 52 1.03 -7.00 -7.95
CA CYS A 52 1.57 -8.35 -8.12
C CYS A 52 2.85 -8.39 -8.98
N SER A 53 3.03 -7.50 -9.95
CA SER A 53 4.13 -7.53 -10.92
C SER A 53 5.26 -6.53 -10.67
N LEU A 54 4.99 -5.37 -10.06
CA LEU A 54 6.02 -4.37 -9.72
C LEU A 54 6.78 -4.70 -8.43
N LEU A 55 6.28 -5.62 -7.60
CA LEU A 55 6.85 -5.97 -6.30
C LEU A 55 7.35 -7.42 -6.22
N SER A 56 7.10 -8.23 -7.25
CA SER A 56 7.68 -9.57 -7.42
C SER A 56 9.15 -9.46 -7.86
N ARG A 57 10.03 -9.06 -6.95
CA ARG A 57 11.26 -9.86 -6.81
C ARG A 57 10.84 -11.06 -5.96
N SER A 58 10.66 -12.19 -6.64
CA SER A 58 10.12 -13.47 -6.16
C SER A 58 8.61 -13.65 -6.36
N CYS A 59 8.22 -13.90 -7.62
CA CYS A 59 7.27 -14.99 -7.89
C CYS A 59 8.04 -16.32 -7.82
#